data_AF-A0A840QQM2-F1
#
_entry.id   AF-A0A840QQM2-F1
#
_cell.length_a   1.000
_cell.length_b   1.000
_cell.length_c   1.000
_cell.angle_alpha   90.00
_cell.angle_beta   90.00
_cell.angle_gamma   90.00
#
_symmetry.space_group_name_H-M   'P 1'
#
loop_
_entity.id
_entity.type
_entity.pdbx_description
1 polymer ?
#
loop_
_entity_poly.entity_id
_entity_poly.type
_entity_poly.pdbx_seq_one_letter_code
_entity_poly.pdbx_strand_id
1 'polypeptide(L)'
;MNNRKDLHPYLPATVPFSIETMWDFISQYGEVIIKPSVSRWGKNIYRLSHVENEKYEVQIENSTITIDGKDETTKYFSTKIGNIAYMIQRHIPLAKINGRPFDIRVMVQRRKESYLWVVTAMIAKVAGDGYIVTNLREGRTLLHVYDAIQQSTLNIDDIDALISEMNSVVIMGAEQLAKTYPLPRIYGFDMAIDIHGRIGIIEGNLEPALSHFSKLADKKMYNTIVKFLNE
;
A
#
# COMPACT_ATOMS: atom_id res chain seq x y z
N MET A 1 11.02 23.01 20.83
CA MET A 1 11.20 23.00 19.37
C MET A 1 10.06 22.21 18.76
N ASN A 2 9.17 22.87 18.00
CA ASN A 2 8.04 22.22 17.32
C ASN A 2 8.60 21.32 16.20
N ASN A 3 8.87 20.06 16.52
CA ASN A 3 9.23 19.05 15.55
C ASN A 3 7.96 18.74 14.76
N ARG A 4 7.72 19.49 13.66
CA ARG A 4 6.64 19.19 12.72
C ARG A 4 6.95 17.82 12.14
N LYS A 5 6.32 16.82 12.72
CA LYS A 5 6.24 15.44 12.24
C LYS A 5 5.76 15.48 10.78
N ASP A 6 6.68 15.28 9.84
CA ASP A 6 6.41 15.33 8.41
C ASP A 6 6.15 13.92 7.89
N LEU A 7 4.98 13.74 7.26
CA LEU A 7 4.58 12.47 6.67
C LEU A 7 5.12 12.32 5.23
N HIS A 8 5.50 13.43 4.59
CA HIS A 8 5.92 13.46 3.19
C HIS A 8 7.04 12.45 2.83
N PRO A 9 8.07 12.23 3.67
CA PRO A 9 9.11 11.24 3.38
C PRO A 9 8.60 9.79 3.28
N TYR A 10 7.45 9.50 3.90
CA TYR A 10 6.83 8.16 3.92
C TYR A 10 5.76 7.99 2.85
N LEU A 11 5.51 9.00 2.01
CA LEU A 11 4.52 8.95 0.96
C LEU A 11 5.22 8.81 -0.40
N PRO A 12 4.81 7.85 -1.25
CA PRO A 12 5.30 7.80 -2.62
C PRO A 12 4.78 9.02 -3.39
N ALA A 13 5.62 9.58 -4.26
CA ALA A 13 5.20 10.61 -5.20
C ALA A 13 3.94 10.14 -5.95
N THR A 14 2.87 10.94 -5.88
CA THR A 14 1.55 10.58 -6.41
C THR A 14 0.89 11.82 -6.98
N VAL A 15 0.40 11.75 -8.22
CA VAL A 15 -0.35 12.83 -8.88
C VAL A 15 -1.54 12.26 -9.66
N PRO A 16 -2.53 13.08 -10.05
CA PRO A 16 -3.55 12.66 -11.00
C PRO A 16 -2.92 12.14 -12.29
N PHE A 17 -3.50 11.07 -12.83
CA PHE A 17 -3.01 10.47 -14.07
C PHE A 17 -3.42 11.31 -15.29
N SER A 18 -2.46 11.57 -16.16
CA SER A 18 -2.64 11.96 -17.55
C SER A 18 -1.56 11.26 -18.38
N ILE A 19 -1.68 11.26 -19.71
CA ILE A 19 -0.61 10.74 -20.58
C ILE A 19 0.70 11.50 -20.37
N GLU A 20 0.63 12.81 -20.14
CA GLU A 20 1.80 13.63 -19.82
C GLU A 20 2.45 13.20 -18.51
N THR A 21 1.68 13.12 -17.41
CA THR A 21 2.24 12.71 -16.11
C THR A 21 2.72 11.26 -16.11
N MET A 22 2.13 10.40 -16.95
CA MET A 22 2.62 9.05 -17.20
C MET A 22 4.05 9.06 -17.75
N TRP A 23 4.30 9.87 -18.78
CA TRP A 23 5.61 9.96 -19.41
C TRP A 23 6.65 10.65 -18.50
N ASP A 24 6.24 11.66 -17.74
CA ASP A 24 7.11 12.30 -16.76
C ASP A 24 7.54 11.33 -15.66
N PHE A 25 6.57 10.60 -15.08
CA PHE A 25 6.85 9.67 -13.99
C PHE A 25 7.66 8.47 -14.45
N ILE A 26 7.37 7.89 -15.63
CA ILE A 26 8.15 6.75 -16.11
C ILE A 26 9.58 7.16 -16.46
N SER A 27 9.77 8.37 -16.99
CA SER A 27 11.10 8.95 -17.24
C SER A 27 11.87 9.17 -15.93
N GLN A 28 11.19 9.69 -14.90
CA GLN A 28 11.81 10.01 -13.62
C GLN A 28 12.11 8.78 -12.76
N TYR A 29 11.21 7.80 -12.73
CA TYR A 29 11.27 6.69 -11.78
C TYR A 29 11.56 5.33 -12.40
N GLY A 30 11.44 5.19 -13.73
CA GLY A 30 11.62 3.93 -14.46
C GLY A 30 10.47 2.92 -14.28
N GLU A 31 9.78 2.96 -13.15
CA GLU A 31 8.64 2.09 -12.84
C GLU A 31 7.57 2.81 -12.00
N VAL A 32 6.31 2.64 -12.39
CA VAL A 32 5.18 3.39 -11.84
C VAL A 32 3.95 2.49 -11.66
N ILE A 33 3.08 2.89 -10.75
CA ILE A 33 1.75 2.30 -10.54
C ILE A 33 0.70 3.29 -11.03
N ILE A 34 -0.17 2.83 -11.92
CA ILE A 34 -1.34 3.56 -12.41
C ILE A 34 -2.58 2.86 -11.85
N LYS A 35 -3.35 3.56 -11.01
CA LYS A 35 -4.49 2.98 -10.28
C LYS A 35 -5.71 3.92 -10.29
N PRO A 36 -6.94 3.40 -10.23
CA PRO A 36 -8.12 4.24 -10.12
C PRO A 36 -8.05 5.13 -8.88
N SER A 37 -8.47 6.39 -9.00
CA SER A 37 -8.48 7.32 -7.86
C SER A 37 -9.41 6.86 -6.74
N VAL A 38 -10.44 6.10 -7.10
CA VAL A 38 -11.29 5.35 -6.17
C VAL A 38 -11.16 3.89 -6.52
N SER A 39 -10.30 3.17 -5.79
CA SER A 39 -10.12 1.74 -6.00
C SER A 39 -10.89 0.93 -4.96
N ARG A 40 -11.43 -0.22 -5.37
CA ARG A 40 -11.90 -1.26 -4.45
C ARG A 40 -11.25 -2.57 -4.87
N TRP A 41 -10.73 -3.32 -3.91
CA TRP A 41 -10.24 -4.70 -4.07
C TRP A 41 -8.96 -4.88 -4.92
N GLY A 42 -8.22 -3.82 -5.24
CA GLY A 42 -6.95 -3.95 -5.98
C GLY A 42 -7.09 -4.28 -7.48
N LYS A 43 -8.26 -4.03 -8.08
CA LYS A 43 -8.51 -4.27 -9.51
C LYS A 43 -8.14 -3.07 -10.38
N ASN A 44 -7.86 -3.34 -11.65
CA ASN A 44 -7.48 -2.34 -12.66
C ASN A 44 -6.26 -1.49 -12.25
N ILE A 45 -5.32 -2.12 -11.54
CA ILE A 45 -4.03 -1.52 -11.19
C ILE A 45 -3.02 -1.99 -12.22
N TYR A 46 -2.35 -1.04 -12.85
CA TYR A 46 -1.31 -1.29 -13.83
C TYR A 46 0.04 -0.95 -13.21
N ARG A 47 1.02 -1.84 -13.36
CA ARG A 47 2.43 -1.50 -13.21
C ARG A 47 2.99 -1.27 -14.60
N LEU A 48 3.54 -0.09 -14.82
CA LEU A 48 4.20 0.28 -16.06
C LEU A 48 5.70 0.44 -15.77
N SER A 49 6.53 -0.29 -16.52
CA SER A 49 7.99 -0.28 -16.36
C SER A 49 8.65 -0.01 -17.71
N HIS A 50 9.63 0.90 -17.74
CA HIS A 50 10.50 1.07 -18.90
C HIS A 50 11.58 -0.01 -18.87
N VAL A 51 11.72 -0.73 -19.98
CA VAL A 51 12.69 -1.82 -20.12
C VAL A 51 13.92 -1.32 -20.89
N GLU A 52 14.01 -1.60 -22.19
CA GLU A 52 15.10 -1.19 -23.08
C GLU A 52 14.53 -0.83 -24.45
N ASN A 53 15.22 -0.01 -25.24
CA ASN A 53 14.88 0.29 -26.63
C ASN A 53 13.42 0.74 -26.84
N GLU A 54 12.93 1.64 -25.99
CA GLU A 54 11.53 2.12 -25.98
C GLU A 54 10.48 1.01 -25.80
N LYS A 55 10.86 -0.09 -25.16
CA LYS A 55 9.91 -1.14 -24.76
C LYS A 55 9.38 -0.88 -23.37
N TYR A 56 8.09 -1.07 -23.22
CA TYR A 56 7.36 -0.85 -21.98
C TYR A 56 6.67 -2.14 -21.55
N GLU A 57 6.94 -2.58 -20.33
CA GLU A 57 6.22 -3.68 -19.71
C GLU A 57 5.00 -3.13 -18.98
N VAL A 58 3.82 -3.66 -19.29
CA VAL A 58 2.58 -3.39 -18.57
C VAL A 58 2.14 -4.66 -17.90
N GLN A 59 2.13 -4.67 -16.57
CA GLN A 59 1.54 -5.75 -15.80
C GLN A 59 0.19 -5.32 -15.23
N ILE A 60 -0.81 -6.19 -15.41
CA ILE A 60 -2.12 -6.11 -14.81
C ILE A 60 -2.43 -7.46 -14.15
N GLU A 61 -2.78 -7.43 -12.87
CA GLU A 61 -3.01 -8.65 -12.10
C GLU A 61 -1.78 -9.59 -12.17
N ASN A 62 -1.94 -10.82 -12.66
CA ASN A 62 -0.87 -11.81 -12.87
C ASN A 62 -0.42 -11.91 -14.35
N SER A 63 -0.86 -10.98 -15.20
CA SER A 63 -0.57 -10.97 -16.63
C SER A 63 0.33 -9.81 -17.01
N THR A 64 1.31 -10.09 -17.85
CA THR A 64 2.29 -9.11 -18.30
C THR A 64 2.29 -9.06 -19.82
N ILE A 65 2.30 -7.84 -20.37
CA ILE A 65 2.47 -7.60 -21.81
C ILE A 65 3.65 -6.64 -22.02
N THR A 66 4.31 -6.78 -23.16
CA THR A 66 5.32 -5.82 -23.62
C THR A 66 4.77 -5.05 -24.80
N ILE A 67 4.91 -3.73 -24.77
CA ILE A 67 4.50 -2.83 -25.84
C ILE A 67 5.74 -2.13 -26.37
N ASP A 68 5.92 -2.19 -27.69
CA ASP A 68 7.01 -1.52 -28.37
C ASP A 68 6.61 -0.07 -28.72
N GLY A 69 7.34 0.91 -28.20
CA GLY A 69 7.19 2.32 -28.53
C GLY A 69 6.22 3.10 -27.64
N LYS A 70 6.47 4.41 -27.55
CA LYS A 70 5.65 5.35 -26.76
C LYS A 70 4.25 5.55 -27.34
N ASP A 71 4.09 5.54 -28.66
CA ASP A 71 2.80 5.79 -29.31
C ASP A 71 1.79 4.66 -29.01
N GLU A 72 2.21 3.40 -29.16
CA GLU A 72 1.35 2.25 -28.84
C GLU A 72 1.08 2.14 -27.35
N THR A 73 2.04 2.49 -26.49
CA THR A 73 1.84 2.54 -25.03
C THR A 73 0.83 3.63 -24.65
N THR A 74 0.92 4.81 -25.27
CA THR A 74 -0.04 5.90 -25.09
C THR A 74 -1.45 5.49 -25.50
N LYS A 75 -1.57 4.85 -26.67
CA LYS A 75 -2.84 4.34 -27.20
C LYS A 75 -3.43 3.26 -26.30
N TYR A 76 -2.61 2.37 -25.76
CA TYR A 76 -3.02 1.35 -24.80
C TYR A 76 -3.71 1.98 -23.59
N PHE A 77 -3.03 2.91 -22.90
CA PHE A 77 -3.59 3.54 -21.70
C PHE A 77 -4.78 4.45 -22.01
N SER A 78 -4.75 5.19 -23.12
CA SER A 78 -5.89 6.01 -23.57
C SER A 78 -7.15 5.16 -23.77
N THR A 79 -6.99 3.96 -24.32
CA THR A 79 -8.11 3.02 -24.56
C THR A 79 -8.57 2.34 -23.26
N LYS A 80 -7.65 1.92 -22.40
CA LYS A 80 -7.96 1.14 -21.19
C LYS A 80 -8.52 1.98 -20.04
N ILE A 81 -8.04 3.20 -19.87
CA ILE A 81 -8.47 4.10 -18.79
C ILE A 81 -9.69 4.92 -19.22
N GLY A 82 -9.72 5.38 -20.47
CA GLY A 82 -10.78 6.24 -20.98
C GLY A 82 -10.97 7.48 -20.12
N ASN A 83 -12.22 7.76 -19.73
CA ASN A 83 -12.59 8.93 -18.92
C ASN A 83 -12.62 8.66 -17.41
N ILE A 84 -12.10 7.53 -16.95
CA ILE A 84 -12.10 7.18 -15.53
C ILE A 84 -10.98 7.94 -14.82
N ALA A 85 -11.28 8.53 -13.65
CA ALA A 85 -10.28 9.18 -12.84
C ALA A 85 -9.25 8.17 -12.30
N TYR A 86 -8.01 8.32 -12.72
CA TYR A 86 -6.86 7.55 -12.26
C TYR A 86 -5.82 8.47 -11.61
N MET A 87 -4.91 7.86 -10.87
CA MET A 87 -3.69 8.46 -10.35
C MET A 87 -2.48 7.64 -10.77
N ILE A 88 -1.34 8.31 -10.88
CA ILE A 88 -0.04 7.70 -11.06
C ILE A 88 0.79 7.91 -9.80
N GLN A 89 1.47 6.84 -9.39
CA GLN A 89 2.25 6.77 -8.17
C GLN A 89 3.60 6.13 -8.49
N ARG A 90 4.68 6.62 -7.88
CA ARG A 90 5.99 5.94 -7.93
C ARG A 90 5.83 4.51 -7.40
N HIS A 91 6.35 3.52 -8.13
CA HIS A 91 6.35 2.15 -7.65
C HIS A 91 7.28 1.99 -6.44
N ILE A 92 6.82 1.27 -5.42
CA ILE A 92 7.62 0.88 -4.27
C ILE A 92 7.99 -0.61 -4.47
N PRO A 93 9.28 -0.95 -4.64
CA PRO A 93 9.70 -2.33 -4.80
C PRO A 93 9.57 -3.05 -3.45
N LEU A 94 8.41 -3.67 -3.22
CA LEU A 94 8.11 -4.35 -1.95
C LEU A 94 9.07 -5.52 -1.69
N ALA A 95 9.42 -5.69 -0.41
CA ALA A 95 10.04 -6.90 0.08
C ALA A 95 9.19 -8.14 -0.24
N LYS A 96 9.86 -9.28 -0.38
CA LYS A 96 9.23 -10.51 -0.87
C LYS A 96 9.39 -11.67 0.09
N ILE A 97 8.41 -12.57 0.11
CA ILE A 97 8.47 -13.88 0.76
C ILE A 97 8.25 -14.93 -0.32
N ASN A 98 9.24 -15.79 -0.55
CA ASN A 98 9.22 -16.79 -1.65
C ASN A 98 8.91 -16.15 -3.02
N GLY A 99 9.50 -14.99 -3.30
CA GLY A 99 9.28 -14.25 -4.56
C GLY A 99 7.98 -13.43 -4.63
N ARG A 100 7.12 -13.51 -3.62
CA ARG A 100 5.81 -12.83 -3.60
C ARG A 100 5.89 -11.55 -2.76
N PRO A 101 5.48 -10.38 -3.30
CA PRO A 101 5.51 -9.14 -2.54
C PRO A 101 4.54 -9.19 -1.35
N PHE A 102 4.87 -8.47 -0.29
CA PHE A 102 3.95 -8.28 0.83
C PHE A 102 3.94 -6.82 1.31
N ASP A 103 2.81 -6.41 1.86
CA ASP A 103 2.61 -5.15 2.56
C ASP A 103 1.94 -5.43 3.92
N ILE A 104 1.89 -4.42 4.78
CA ILE A 104 1.37 -4.54 6.13
C ILE A 104 0.09 -3.73 6.27
N ARG A 105 -1.02 -4.41 6.57
CA ARG A 105 -2.28 -3.76 6.98
C ARG A 105 -2.18 -3.40 8.46
N VAL A 106 -2.25 -2.11 8.75
CA VAL A 106 -2.23 -1.57 10.11
C VAL A 106 -3.59 -0.94 10.46
N MET A 107 -4.16 -1.31 11.60
CA MET A 107 -5.40 -0.74 12.12
C MET A 107 -5.06 0.28 13.21
N VAL A 108 -5.57 1.50 13.06
CA VAL A 108 -5.39 2.58 14.03
C VAL A 108 -6.75 3.02 14.51
N GLN A 109 -6.96 3.03 15.83
CA GLN A 109 -8.25 3.33 16.44
C GLN A 109 -8.13 4.29 17.60
N ARG A 110 -9.25 4.95 17.92
CA ARG A 110 -9.43 5.71 19.16
C ARG A 110 -10.77 5.36 19.80
N ARG A 111 -10.84 5.53 21.12
CA ARG A 111 -12.06 5.31 21.92
C ARG A 111 -13.07 6.44 21.70
N LYS A 112 -14.34 6.27 22.06
CA LYS A 112 -15.39 7.28 21.83
C LYS A 112 -15.03 8.64 22.43
N GLU A 113 -14.49 8.63 23.64
CA GLU A 113 -14.18 9.82 24.42
C GLU A 113 -12.68 10.14 24.45
N SER A 114 -11.90 9.59 23.53
CA SER A 114 -10.45 9.79 23.48
C SER A 114 -10.01 10.40 22.15
N TYR A 115 -9.10 11.36 22.23
CA TYR A 115 -8.39 11.89 21.06
C TYR A 115 -7.12 11.09 20.74
N LEU A 116 -6.72 10.15 21.60
CA LEU A 116 -5.51 9.37 21.43
C LEU A 116 -5.75 8.23 20.42
N TRP A 117 -5.02 8.29 19.31
CA TRP A 117 -4.95 7.21 18.35
C TRP A 117 -3.99 6.13 18.85
N VAL A 118 -4.34 4.86 18.62
CA VAL A 118 -3.58 3.68 19.03
C VAL A 118 -3.58 2.66 17.90
N VAL A 119 -2.43 2.06 17.64
CA VAL A 119 -2.34 0.90 16.74
C VAL A 119 -2.92 -0.32 17.46
N THR A 120 -4.00 -0.87 16.93
CA THR A 120 -4.73 -1.98 17.57
C THR A 120 -4.46 -3.34 16.93
N ALA A 121 -4.01 -3.35 15.68
CA ALA A 121 -3.65 -4.57 14.97
C ALA A 121 -2.72 -4.29 13.79
N MET A 122 -1.87 -5.25 13.47
CA MET A 122 -1.05 -5.26 12.26
C MET A 122 -1.01 -6.68 11.69
N ILE A 123 -1.13 -6.81 10.37
CA ILE A 123 -1.04 -8.11 9.69
C ILE A 123 -0.34 -7.94 8.35
N ALA A 124 0.55 -8.87 8.01
CA ALA A 124 1.17 -8.92 6.69
C ALA A 124 0.23 -9.60 5.69
N LYS A 125 0.14 -9.04 4.49
CA LYS A 125 -0.61 -9.59 3.36
C LYS A 125 0.40 -9.98 2.27
N VAL A 126 0.68 -11.27 2.14
CA VAL A 126 1.56 -11.80 1.08
C VAL A 126 0.73 -12.04 -0.16
N ALA A 127 1.08 -11.41 -1.28
CA ALA A 127 0.36 -11.54 -2.55
C ALA A 127 0.30 -13.01 -3.03
N GLY A 128 -0.70 -13.30 -3.86
CA GLY A 128 -0.73 -14.55 -4.62
C GLY A 128 0.39 -14.62 -5.66
N ASP A 129 0.63 -15.81 -6.20
CA ASP A 129 1.71 -16.04 -7.17
C ASP A 129 1.53 -15.20 -8.43
N GLY A 130 2.60 -14.51 -8.85
CA GLY A 130 2.61 -13.65 -10.04
C GLY A 130 1.92 -12.30 -9.87
N TYR A 131 1.25 -12.03 -8.74
CA TYR A 131 0.57 -10.75 -8.52
C TYR A 131 1.51 -9.68 -7.95
N ILE A 132 1.36 -8.46 -8.47
CA ILE A 132 2.05 -7.24 -7.97
C ILE A 132 1.33 -6.56 -6.81
N VAL A 133 0.04 -6.82 -6.63
CA VAL A 133 -0.79 -6.21 -5.58
C VAL A 133 -1.20 -7.25 -4.55
N THR A 134 -1.14 -6.88 -3.28
CA THR A 134 -1.47 -7.74 -2.13
C THR A 134 -2.95 -7.67 -1.73
N ASN A 135 -3.70 -6.75 -2.32
CA ASN A 135 -5.11 -6.51 -2.01
C ASN A 135 -6.04 -7.55 -2.64
N LEU A 136 -5.60 -8.23 -3.70
CA LEU A 136 -6.31 -9.36 -4.27
C LEU A 136 -6.35 -10.51 -3.27
N ARG A 137 -7.53 -11.13 -3.16
CA ARG A 137 -7.77 -12.21 -2.17
C ARG A 137 -7.29 -13.56 -2.67
N GLU A 138 -7.17 -13.73 -3.97
CA GLU A 138 -6.76 -14.95 -4.62
C GLU A 138 -5.28 -15.26 -4.31
N GLY A 139 -5.01 -16.47 -3.84
CA GLY A 139 -3.65 -16.91 -3.46
C GLY A 139 -3.02 -16.19 -2.26
N ARG A 140 -3.69 -15.19 -1.66
CA ARG A 140 -3.11 -14.38 -0.59
C ARG A 140 -2.92 -15.17 0.71
N THR A 141 -1.75 -15.01 1.32
CA THR A 141 -1.45 -15.50 2.65
C THR A 141 -1.45 -14.35 3.67
N LEU A 142 -2.01 -14.58 4.86
CA LEU A 142 -1.94 -13.63 5.98
C LEU A 142 -0.97 -14.16 7.03
N LEU A 143 -0.03 -13.35 7.46
CA LEU A 143 0.99 -13.70 8.45
C LEU A 143 1.09 -12.63 9.53
N HIS A 144 1.53 -13.01 10.73
CA HIS A 144 1.98 -12.01 11.70
C HIS A 144 3.16 -11.22 11.12
N VAL A 145 3.24 -9.94 11.47
CA VAL A 145 4.24 -9.02 10.88
C VAL A 145 5.66 -9.50 11.16
N TYR A 146 5.93 -9.97 12.38
CA TYR A 146 7.23 -10.48 12.77
C TYR A 146 7.64 -11.69 11.90
N ASP A 147 6.75 -12.67 11.77
CA ASP A 147 6.97 -13.86 10.93
C ASP A 147 7.19 -13.49 9.46
N ALA A 148 6.42 -12.53 8.94
CA ALA A 148 6.56 -12.07 7.57
C ALA A 148 7.92 -11.43 7.31
N ILE A 149 8.39 -10.56 8.21
CA ILE A 149 9.70 -9.92 8.08
C ILE A 149 10.81 -10.98 8.16
N GLN A 150 10.74 -11.92 9.12
CA GLN A 150 11.73 -12.99 9.26
C GLN A 150 11.79 -13.94 8.06
N GLN A 151 10.65 -14.23 7.42
CA GLN A 151 10.57 -15.10 6.24
C GLN A 151 10.89 -14.36 4.92
N SER A 152 11.09 -13.04 4.98
CA SER A 152 11.26 -12.23 3.79
C SER A 152 12.70 -12.16 3.30
N THR A 153 12.89 -11.51 2.15
CA THR A 153 14.20 -11.15 1.60
C THR A 153 14.92 -10.05 2.39
N LEU A 154 14.33 -9.54 3.48
CA LEU A 154 14.92 -8.45 4.24
C LEU A 154 15.99 -8.94 5.21
N ASN A 155 17.01 -8.12 5.40
CA ASN A 155 17.98 -8.27 6.48
C ASN A 155 17.78 -7.13 7.49
N ILE A 156 16.91 -7.33 8.48
CA ILE A 156 16.57 -6.34 9.51
C ILE A 156 17.14 -6.82 10.84
N ASP A 157 18.08 -6.05 11.41
CA ASP A 157 18.71 -6.38 12.68
C ASP A 157 17.77 -6.17 13.88
N ASP A 158 16.93 -5.14 13.83
CA ASP A 158 15.98 -4.78 14.89
C ASP A 158 14.55 -4.62 14.32
N ILE A 159 13.80 -5.72 14.36
CA ILE A 159 12.41 -5.76 13.90
C ILE A 159 11.51 -4.91 14.80
N ASP A 160 11.80 -4.81 16.11
CA ASP A 160 10.99 -4.04 17.04
C ASP A 160 11.12 -2.53 16.77
N ALA A 161 12.33 -2.06 16.44
CA ALA A 161 12.55 -0.69 15.99
C ALA A 161 11.76 -0.37 14.71
N LEU A 162 11.79 -1.27 13.72
CA LEU A 162 11.02 -1.11 12.48
C LEU A 162 9.51 -1.04 12.75
N ILE A 163 8.97 -1.92 13.59
CA ILE A 163 7.55 -1.91 13.97
C ILE A 163 7.20 -0.63 14.75
N SER A 164 8.09 -0.15 15.62
CA SER A 164 7.92 1.11 16.36
C SER A 164 7.89 2.32 15.42
N GLU A 165 8.74 2.32 14.41
CA GLU A 165 8.76 3.35 13.35
C GLU A 165 7.45 3.33 12.56
N MET A 166 7.00 2.15 12.11
CA MET A 166 5.71 1.98 11.44
C MET A 166 4.54 2.50 12.27
N ASN A 167 4.51 2.16 13.57
CA ASN A 167 3.49 2.65 14.49
C ASN A 167 3.48 4.18 14.55
N SER A 168 4.66 4.80 14.67
CA SER A 168 4.79 6.25 14.69
C SER A 168 4.27 6.88 13.39
N VAL A 169 4.60 6.30 12.24
CA VAL A 169 4.17 6.77 10.92
C VAL A 169 2.66 6.70 10.72
N VAL A 170 2.00 5.59 11.08
CA VAL A 170 0.54 5.48 10.93
C VAL A 170 -0.22 6.32 11.93
N ILE A 171 0.34 6.59 13.12
CA ILE A 171 -0.27 7.52 14.07
C ILE A 171 -0.23 8.94 13.52
N MET A 172 0.89 9.37 12.94
CA MET A 172 0.97 10.65 12.21
C MET A 172 -0.06 10.70 11.06
N GLY A 173 -0.19 9.62 10.31
CA GLY A 173 -1.19 9.48 9.25
C GLY A 173 -2.62 9.60 9.78
N ALA A 174 -2.96 8.94 10.89
CA ALA A 174 -4.28 8.96 11.50
C ALA A 174 -4.62 10.36 12.04
N GLU A 175 -3.67 11.03 12.70
CA GLU A 175 -3.83 12.41 13.15
C GLU A 175 -4.07 13.37 11.98
N GLN A 176 -3.38 13.15 10.85
CA GLN A 176 -3.58 13.96 9.64
C GLN A 176 -4.94 13.71 8.99
N LEU A 177 -5.36 12.44 8.85
CA LEU A 177 -6.69 12.09 8.34
C LEU A 177 -7.81 12.64 9.23
N ALA A 178 -7.63 12.61 10.56
CA ALA A 178 -8.64 13.10 11.51
C ALA A 178 -8.92 14.61 11.39
N LYS A 179 -7.98 15.40 10.86
CA LYS A 179 -8.21 16.83 10.59
C LYS A 179 -9.22 17.05 9.47
N THR A 180 -9.23 16.16 8.46
CA THR A 180 -10.12 16.23 7.30
C THR A 180 -11.39 15.41 7.51
N TYR A 181 -11.26 14.25 8.16
CA TYR A 181 -12.34 13.29 8.39
C TYR A 181 -12.47 13.00 9.89
N PRO A 182 -13.06 13.91 10.69
CA PRO A 182 -13.05 13.78 12.14
C PRO A 182 -14.03 12.73 12.70
N LEU A 183 -14.95 12.20 11.88
CA LEU A 183 -16.00 11.29 12.35
C LEU A 183 -15.52 9.83 12.54
N PRO A 184 -14.73 9.24 11.63
CA PRO A 184 -14.16 7.92 11.86
C PRO A 184 -13.37 7.83 13.17
N ARG A 185 -13.52 6.68 13.83
CA ARG A 185 -12.70 6.27 14.99
C ARG A 185 -11.75 5.13 14.66
N ILE A 186 -11.69 4.77 13.39
CA ILE A 186 -10.87 3.70 12.85
C ILE A 186 -10.34 4.13 11.49
N TYR A 187 -9.05 3.92 11.27
CA TYR A 187 -8.41 4.00 9.97
C TYR A 187 -7.60 2.74 9.73
N GLY A 188 -7.48 2.35 8.47
CA GLY A 188 -6.58 1.28 8.07
C GLY A 188 -5.54 1.81 7.10
N PHE A 189 -4.28 1.54 7.37
CA PHE A 189 -3.18 1.89 6.50
C PHE A 189 -2.61 0.62 5.87
N ASP A 190 -2.34 0.66 4.57
CA ASP A 190 -1.46 -0.33 3.96
C ASP A 190 -0.07 0.28 3.85
N MET A 191 0.89 -0.35 4.54
CA MET A 191 2.27 0.09 4.60
C MET A 191 3.17 -0.80 3.75
N ALA A 192 4.04 -0.17 2.99
CA ALA A 192 5.14 -0.82 2.31
C ALA A 192 6.31 -1.04 3.26
N ILE A 193 7.03 -2.13 3.03
CA ILE A 193 8.44 -2.28 3.38
C ILE A 193 9.15 -2.58 2.07
N ASP A 194 10.03 -1.69 1.62
CA ASP A 194 10.75 -1.88 0.37
C ASP A 194 11.90 -2.88 0.51
N ILE A 195 12.52 -3.30 -0.60
CA ILE A 195 13.64 -4.26 -0.61
C ILE A 195 14.87 -3.82 0.22
N HIS A 196 14.94 -2.57 0.66
CA HIS A 196 16.01 -2.03 1.51
C HIS A 196 15.56 -1.83 2.96
N GLY A 197 14.37 -2.30 3.34
CA GLY A 197 13.82 -2.16 4.68
C GLY A 197 13.21 -0.78 4.97
N ARG A 198 13.07 0.10 3.97
CA ARG A 198 12.44 1.42 4.19
C ARG A 198 10.93 1.29 4.17
N ILE A 199 10.27 2.01 5.08
CA ILE A 199 8.81 1.98 5.21
C ILE A 199 8.13 3.13 4.47
N GLY A 200 6.87 2.93 4.10
CA GLY A 200 6.03 3.99 3.52
C GLY A 200 4.55 3.65 3.61
N ILE A 201 3.68 4.64 3.42
CA ILE A 201 2.23 4.44 3.34
C ILE A 201 1.83 4.36 1.86
N ILE A 202 1.19 3.25 1.48
CA ILE A 202 0.65 3.01 0.14
C ILE A 202 -0.75 3.63 0.00
N GLU A 203 -1.60 3.39 1.00
CA GLU A 203 -2.98 3.89 1.07
C GLU A 203 -3.45 4.06 2.52
N GLY A 204 -4.38 4.99 2.72
CA GLY A 204 -5.12 5.18 3.96
C GLY A 204 -6.61 5.00 3.70
N ASN A 205 -7.26 4.14 4.48
CA ASN A 205 -8.65 3.75 4.34
C ASN A 205 -9.49 4.30 5.51
N LEU A 206 -10.57 5.01 5.20
CA LEU A 206 -11.52 5.55 6.19
C LEU A 206 -12.44 4.47 6.79
N GLU A 207 -12.70 3.41 6.03
CA GLU A 207 -13.56 2.29 6.43
C GLU A 207 -12.85 0.96 6.15
N PRO A 208 -11.80 0.63 6.92
CA PRO A 208 -11.01 -0.58 6.67
C PRO A 208 -11.81 -1.86 6.94
N ALA A 209 -11.68 -2.83 6.04
CA ALA A 209 -12.33 -4.12 6.19
C ALA A 209 -11.73 -4.92 7.37
N LEU A 210 -12.56 -5.35 8.31
CA LEU A 210 -12.13 -6.17 9.45
C LEU A 210 -11.83 -7.63 9.08
N SER A 211 -12.23 -8.04 7.87
CA SER A 211 -12.17 -9.43 7.39
C SER A 211 -10.76 -10.02 7.34
N HIS A 212 -9.70 -9.19 7.34
CA HIS A 212 -8.33 -9.66 7.43
C HIS A 212 -8.01 -10.25 8.80
N PHE A 213 -8.62 -9.71 9.86
CA PHE A 213 -8.37 -10.13 11.24
C PHE A 213 -9.40 -11.14 11.72
N SER A 214 -10.67 -11.00 11.31
CA SER A 214 -11.74 -11.90 11.74
C SER A 214 -11.59 -13.34 11.21
N LYS A 215 -10.79 -13.55 10.16
CA LYS A 215 -10.53 -14.88 9.56
C LYS A 215 -9.30 -15.59 10.12
N LEU A 216 -8.47 -14.90 10.91
CA LEU A 216 -7.31 -15.52 11.56
C LEU A 216 -7.77 -16.53 12.61
N ALA A 217 -6.98 -17.59 12.81
CA ALA A 217 -7.24 -18.55 13.89
C ALA A 217 -7.10 -17.87 15.27
N ASP A 218 -6.03 -17.10 15.47
CA ASP A 218 -5.88 -16.23 16.63
C ASP A 218 -6.79 -15.00 16.52
N LYS A 219 -7.73 -14.88 17.47
CA LYS A 219 -8.69 -13.77 17.54
C LYS A 219 -8.22 -12.57 18.36
N LYS A 220 -7.01 -12.58 18.94
CA LYS A 220 -6.53 -11.51 19.82
C LYS A 220 -6.62 -10.13 19.17
N MET A 221 -6.09 -9.98 17.96
CA MET A 221 -6.16 -8.71 17.22
C MET A 221 -7.61 -8.29 16.91
N TYR A 222 -8.43 -9.24 16.46
CA TYR A 222 -9.83 -8.97 16.16
C TYR A 222 -10.61 -8.50 17.40
N ASN A 223 -10.40 -9.16 18.53
CA ASN A 223 -11.04 -8.81 19.80
C ASN A 223 -10.60 -7.42 20.28
N THR A 224 -9.31 -7.07 20.15
CA THR A 224 -8.82 -5.70 20.43
C THR A 224 -9.52 -4.67 19.56
N ILE A 225 -9.67 -4.95 18.25
CA ILE A 225 -10.35 -4.04 17.33
C ILE A 225 -11.80 -3.80 17.76
N VAL A 226 -12.55 -4.88 18.04
CA VAL A 226 -13.95 -4.79 18.48
C VAL A 226 -14.07 -4.06 19.82
N LYS A 227 -13.16 -4.32 20.77
CA LYS A 227 -13.12 -3.62 22.06
C LYS A 227 -13.02 -2.10 21.87
N PHE A 228 -12.12 -1.63 21.01
CA PHE A 228 -11.99 -0.20 20.70
C PHE A 228 -13.19 0.41 19.97
N LEU A 229 -13.99 -0.40 19.26
CA LEU A 229 -15.22 0.10 18.63
C LEU A 229 -16.36 0.25 19.65
N ASN A 230 -16.38 -0.60 20.67
CA ASN A 230 -17.42 -0.57 21.71
C ASN A 230 -17.15 0.49 22.79
N GLU A 231 -15.87 0.65 23.16
CA GLU A 231 -15.33 1.67 24.06
C GLU A 231 -15.08 3.02 23.34
#